data_AF-A0A6J5C9Q9-F1
#
_entry.id   AF-A0A6J5C9Q9-F1
#
_cell.length_a   1.000
_cell.length_b   1.000
_cell.length_c   1.000
_cell.angle_alpha   90.00
_cell.angle_beta   90.00
_cell.angle_gamma   90.00
#
_symmetry.space_group_name_H-M   'P 1'
#
loop_
_entity.id
_entity.type
_entity.pdbx_description
1 polymer ?
#
loop_
_entity_poly.entity_id
_entity_poly.type
_entity_poly.pdbx_seq_one_letter_code
_entity_poly.pdbx_strand_id
1 'polypeptide(L)'
;MAITTNSGVGSFSFTIKQGGDFSLSLTWLDDNGAPMNLTGYSMALSIARGVGLTPMLTVSSTASAGSRIVLGGTAGTIDVILADADTSSLTSTGLPSLPTLTNYPVFRLGLYDLKYTDPSGNVGYLLEGIVSLDPRTTV
;
A
#
# COMPACT_ATOMS: atom_id res chain seq x y z
N MET A 1 27.42 8.74 -21.09
CA MET A 1 27.14 7.79 -20.00
C MET A 1 26.05 8.42 -19.15
N ALA A 2 24.78 8.13 -19.46
CA ALA A 2 23.65 8.67 -18.70
C ALA A 2 23.35 7.68 -17.57
N ILE A 3 23.72 8.06 -16.34
CA ILE A 3 23.12 7.47 -15.14
C ILE A 3 21.83 8.26 -14.93
N THR A 4 20.69 7.65 -15.26
CA THR A 4 19.37 8.14 -14.83
C THR A 4 19.07 7.42 -13.53
N THR A 5 19.58 7.93 -12.40
CA THR A 5 19.07 7.50 -11.10
C THR A 5 17.80 8.29 -10.80
N ASN A 6 16.71 7.93 -11.47
CA ASN A 6 15.39 8.35 -11.01
C ASN A 6 14.73 7.19 -10.28
N SER A 7 15.27 6.83 -9.12
CA SER A 7 14.54 6.00 -8.15
C SER A 7 13.96 6.92 -7.08
N GLY A 8 13.20 7.94 -7.49
CA GLY A 8 12.33 8.64 -6.57
C GLY A 8 11.23 7.68 -6.12
N VAL A 9 11.07 7.48 -4.82
CA VAL A 9 9.93 6.74 -4.27
C VAL A 9 8.68 7.58 -4.50
N GLY A 10 7.61 6.98 -5.04
CA GLY A 10 6.37 7.71 -5.24
C GLY A 10 5.66 7.96 -3.91
N SER A 11 5.07 9.15 -3.74
CA SER A 11 4.28 9.46 -2.55
C SER A 11 2.79 9.44 -2.86
N PHE A 12 2.03 8.59 -2.17
CA PHE A 12 0.58 8.53 -2.31
C PHE A 12 -0.04 8.33 -0.93
N SER A 13 -1.11 9.05 -0.59
CA SER A 13 -1.81 8.86 0.69
C SER A 13 -3.25 8.44 0.43
N PHE A 14 -3.75 7.50 1.21
CA PHE A 14 -5.10 6.95 1.03
C PHE A 14 -5.82 6.74 2.35
N THR A 15 -7.15 6.63 2.26
CA THR A 15 -8.03 6.41 3.39
C THR A 15 -8.73 5.07 3.24
N ILE A 16 -8.57 4.21 4.24
CA ILE A 16 -9.25 2.92 4.35
C ILE A 16 -10.60 3.15 5.04
N LYS A 17 -11.68 2.64 4.46
CA LYS A 17 -12.97 2.53 5.15
C LYS A 17 -12.98 1.24 5.96
N GLN A 18 -13.10 1.36 7.27
CA GLN A 18 -13.06 0.20 8.16
C GLN A 18 -14.21 -0.77 7.83
N GLY A 19 -13.89 -2.06 7.68
CA GLY A 19 -14.87 -3.11 7.38
C GLY A 19 -15.41 -3.14 5.96
N GLY A 20 -14.75 -2.45 5.04
CA GLY A 20 -14.98 -2.62 3.60
C GLY A 20 -13.72 -3.07 2.88
N ASP A 21 -13.91 -3.62 1.68
CA ASP A 21 -12.82 -3.89 0.77
C ASP A 21 -12.22 -2.57 0.25
N PHE A 22 -10.90 -2.52 0.16
CA PHE A 22 -10.17 -1.44 -0.47
C PHE A 22 -9.26 -1.99 -1.57
N SER A 23 -9.31 -1.39 -2.75
CA SER A 23 -8.45 -1.75 -3.88
C SER A 23 -7.71 -0.53 -4.41
N LEU A 24 -6.39 -0.63 -4.54
CA LEU A 24 -5.55 0.36 -5.21
C LEU A 24 -4.86 -0.31 -6.39
N SER A 25 -5.24 0.11 -7.60
CA SER A 25 -4.62 -0.33 -8.85
C SER A 25 -3.65 0.73 -9.36
N LEU A 26 -2.43 0.32 -9.64
CA LEU A 26 -1.39 1.18 -10.18
C LEU A 26 -0.58 0.46 -11.26
N THR A 27 0.03 1.23 -12.16
CA THR A 27 0.90 0.71 -13.21
C THR A 27 2.29 1.29 -13.04
N TRP A 28 3.30 0.43 -12.92
CA TRP A 28 4.69 0.85 -12.89
C TRP A 28 5.21 1.00 -14.31
N LEU A 29 5.61 2.22 -14.67
CA LEU A 29 6.21 2.55 -15.96
C LEU A 29 7.73 2.75 -15.82
N ASP A 30 8.47 2.43 -16.87
CA ASP A 30 9.89 2.77 -17.01
C ASP A 30 10.09 4.24 -17.40
N ASP A 31 11.35 4.67 -17.53
CA ASP A 31 11.72 6.03 -17.91
C ASP A 31 11.21 6.44 -19.31
N ASN A 32 10.83 5.49 -20.16
CA ASN A 32 10.26 5.71 -21.48
C ASN A 32 8.72 5.70 -21.48
N GLY A 33 8.09 5.52 -20.31
CA GLY A 33 6.64 5.42 -20.16
C GLY A 33 6.06 4.05 -20.57
N ALA A 34 6.91 3.04 -20.80
CA ALA A 34 6.46 1.68 -21.08
C ALA A 34 6.20 0.91 -19.78
N PRO A 35 5.21 0.00 -19.72
CA PRO A 35 4.99 -0.82 -18.53
C PRO A 35 6.20 -1.68 -18.18
N MET A 36 6.61 -1.63 -16.92
CA MET A 36 7.70 -2.43 -16.41
C MET A 36 7.27 -3.90 -16.31
N ASN A 37 8.10 -4.82 -16.78
CA ASN A 37 7.80 -6.26 -16.66
C ASN A 37 8.07 -6.74 -15.23
N LEU A 38 7.02 -7.09 -14.51
CA LEU A 38 7.07 -7.53 -13.10
C LEU A 38 7.25 -9.05 -12.95
N THR A 39 7.59 -9.77 -14.03
CA THR A 39 7.82 -11.21 -13.97
C THR A 39 8.99 -11.53 -13.03
N GLY A 40 8.74 -12.37 -12.03
CA GLY A 40 9.72 -12.75 -11.00
C GLY A 40 9.91 -11.72 -9.89
N TYR A 41 9.20 -10.60 -9.93
CA TYR A 41 9.17 -9.66 -8.82
C TYR A 41 8.24 -10.17 -7.71
N SER A 42 8.54 -9.77 -6.48
CA SER A 42 7.61 -9.87 -5.37
C SER A 42 7.44 -8.50 -4.71
N MET A 43 6.28 -8.26 -4.11
CA MET A 43 5.98 -6.99 -3.44
C MET A 43 5.38 -7.22 -2.07
N ALA A 44 5.65 -6.29 -1.16
CA ALA A 44 5.07 -6.28 0.17
C ALA A 44 4.74 -4.85 0.58
N LEU A 45 3.52 -4.66 1.08
CA LEU A 45 3.06 -3.42 1.69
C LEU A 45 2.97 -3.62 3.20
N SER A 46 3.53 -2.70 3.98
CA SER A 46 3.37 -2.72 5.44
C SER A 46 2.81 -1.40 5.93
N ILE A 47 1.83 -1.46 6.84
CA ILE A 47 1.22 -0.29 7.48
C ILE A 47 1.62 -0.31 8.94
N ALA A 48 2.28 0.74 9.41
CA ALA A 48 2.72 0.87 10.80
C ALA A 48 2.40 2.25 11.36
N ARG A 49 2.17 2.34 12.67
CA ARG A 49 1.88 3.62 13.35
C ARG A 49 3.03 4.63 13.27
N GLY A 50 4.24 4.15 12.99
CA GLY A 50 5.45 4.95 12.88
C GLY A 50 6.62 4.11 12.39
N VAL A 51 7.70 4.78 12.02
CA VAL A 51 8.92 4.15 11.50
C VAL A 51 9.53 3.23 12.56
N GLY A 52 9.86 2.00 12.17
CA GLY A 52 10.50 1.01 13.05
C GLY A 52 9.55 0.31 14.03
N LEU A 53 8.24 0.59 13.97
CA LEU A 53 7.24 -0.12 14.77
C LEU A 53 6.73 -1.37 14.05
N THR A 54 6.23 -2.33 14.82
CA THR A 54 5.56 -3.52 14.28
C THR A 54 4.39 -3.11 13.38
N PRO A 55 4.33 -3.62 12.13
CA PRO A 55 3.21 -3.35 11.24
C PRO A 55 1.88 -3.85 11.85
N MET A 56 0.84 -3.03 11.72
CA MET A 56 -0.54 -3.42 12.01
C MET A 56 -1.12 -4.31 10.93
N LEU A 57 -0.68 -4.12 9.68
CA LEU A 57 -1.07 -4.90 8.54
C LEU A 57 0.13 -5.04 7.59
N THR A 58 0.38 -6.26 7.14
CA THR A 58 1.33 -6.55 6.09
C THR A 58 0.64 -7.37 5.01
N VAL A 59 0.80 -6.94 3.77
CA VAL A 59 0.19 -7.56 2.59
C VAL A 59 1.29 -7.90 1.61
N SER A 60 1.28 -9.10 1.05
CA SER A 60 2.31 -9.53 0.10
C SER A 60 1.72 -10.03 -1.21
N SER A 61 2.56 -10.07 -2.24
CA SER A 61 2.23 -10.70 -3.52
C SER A 61 2.28 -12.23 -3.47
N THR A 62 2.71 -12.80 -2.34
CA THR A 62 2.73 -14.24 -2.09
C THR A 62 1.48 -14.72 -1.35
N ALA A 63 0.64 -13.80 -0.85
CA ALA A 63 -0.61 -14.13 -0.19
C ALA A 63 -1.63 -14.69 -1.21
N SER A 64 -2.29 -15.80 -0.85
CA SER A 64 -3.25 -16.50 -1.70
C SER A 64 -4.72 -16.21 -1.39
N ALA A 65 -5.01 -15.58 -0.25
CA ALA A 65 -6.35 -15.20 0.19
C ALA A 65 -6.32 -13.96 1.10
N GLY A 66 -7.48 -13.34 1.33
CA GLY A 66 -7.59 -12.12 2.12
C GLY A 66 -6.96 -10.92 1.42
N SER A 67 -6.37 -10.01 2.20
CA SER A 67 -5.56 -8.92 1.66
C SER A 67 -4.35 -9.47 0.91
N ARG A 68 -4.14 -9.00 -0.32
CA ARG A 68 -3.06 -9.47 -1.20
C ARG A 68 -2.63 -8.41 -2.19
N ILE A 69 -1.44 -8.60 -2.76
CA ILE A 69 -0.97 -7.84 -3.91
C ILE A 69 -1.02 -8.76 -5.13
N VAL A 70 -1.64 -8.33 -6.22
CA VAL A 70 -1.65 -9.07 -7.49
C VAL A 70 -0.78 -8.33 -8.49
N LEU A 71 0.14 -9.04 -9.13
CA LEU A 71 1.07 -8.49 -10.11
C LEU A 71 0.68 -8.97 -11.51
N GLY A 72 0.53 -8.04 -12.46
CA GLY A 72 0.11 -8.32 -13.84
C GLY A 72 1.25 -8.73 -14.79
N GLY A 73 2.44 -9.04 -14.27
CA GLY A 73 3.59 -9.46 -15.08
C GLY A 73 4.00 -8.40 -16.09
N THR A 74 3.91 -8.71 -17.39
CA THR A 74 4.30 -7.81 -18.48
C THR A 74 3.43 -6.57 -18.62
N ALA A 75 2.23 -6.56 -18.04
CA ALA A 75 1.34 -5.40 -18.04
C ALA A 75 1.80 -4.30 -17.05
N GLY A 76 2.78 -4.58 -16.18
CA GLY A 76 3.26 -3.63 -15.17
C GLY A 76 2.23 -3.25 -14.12
N THR A 77 1.09 -3.94 -14.06
CA THR A 77 0.01 -3.61 -13.12
C THR A 77 0.26 -4.23 -11.76
N ILE A 78 -0.13 -3.48 -10.73
CA ILE A 78 0.00 -3.83 -9.32
C ILE A 78 -1.34 -3.49 -8.68
N ASP A 79 -2.05 -4.52 -8.24
CA ASP A 79 -3.34 -4.37 -7.55
C ASP A 79 -3.15 -4.71 -6.07
N VAL A 80 -3.20 -3.69 -5.21
CA VAL A 80 -3.21 -3.86 -3.77
C VAL A 80 -4.66 -4.01 -3.31
N ILE A 81 -4.99 -5.16 -2.74
CA ILE A 81 -6.32 -5.47 -2.24
C ILE A 81 -6.22 -5.63 -0.73
N LEU A 82 -7.00 -4.84 0.01
CA LEU A 82 -7.21 -4.99 1.44
C LEU A 82 -8.63 -5.52 1.65
N ALA A 83 -8.75 -6.72 2.20
CA ALA A 83 -10.04 -7.37 2.43
C ALA A 83 -10.76 -6.78 3.65
N ASP A 84 -12.09 -6.82 3.65
CA ASP A 84 -12.93 -6.35 4.76
C ASP A 84 -12.50 -6.88 6.15
N ALA A 85 -12.04 -8.12 6.24
CA ALA A 85 -11.67 -8.76 7.49
C ALA A 85 -10.42 -8.10 8.09
N ASP A 86 -9.45 -7.78 7.23
CA ASP A 86 -8.22 -7.11 7.63
C ASP A 86 -8.49 -5.64 7.92
N THR A 87 -9.29 -4.96 7.09
CA THR A 87 -9.63 -3.54 7.32
C THR A 87 -10.51 -3.37 8.56
N SER A 88 -11.35 -4.34 8.92
CA SER A 88 -12.13 -4.37 10.17
C SER A 88 -11.23 -4.42 11.41
N SER A 89 -10.11 -5.14 11.33
CA SER A 89 -9.19 -5.33 12.46
C SER A 89 -8.40 -4.07 12.83
N LEU A 90 -8.35 -3.08 11.93
CA LEU A 90 -7.64 -1.81 12.15
C LEU A 90 -8.36 -0.95 13.19
N THR A 91 -7.67 -0.54 14.25
CA THR A 91 -8.26 0.20 15.36
C THR A 91 -7.96 1.71 15.29
N SER A 92 -8.96 2.55 15.55
CA SER A 92 -8.79 4.01 15.68
C SER A 92 -8.30 4.46 17.07
N THR A 93 -8.25 3.56 18.05
CA THR A 93 -7.96 3.89 19.45
C THR A 93 -6.57 4.51 19.63
N GLY A 94 -6.54 5.72 20.20
CA GLY A 94 -5.30 6.44 20.48
C GLY A 94 -4.61 7.01 19.25
N LEU A 95 -5.32 7.15 18.13
CA LEU A 95 -4.84 7.84 16.93
C LEU A 95 -5.32 9.29 16.90
N PRO A 96 -4.55 10.21 16.29
CA PRO A 96 -4.99 11.59 16.11
C PRO A 96 -6.10 11.67 15.06
N SER A 97 -7.16 12.42 15.35
CA SER A 97 -8.23 12.74 14.40
C SER A 97 -7.79 13.84 13.43
N LEU A 98 -8.08 13.68 12.15
CA LEU A 98 -7.94 14.71 11.12
C LEU A 98 -9.27 15.45 10.93
N PRO A 99 -9.23 16.76 10.58
CA PRO A 99 -10.43 17.49 10.17
C PRO A 99 -10.97 16.89 8.87
N THR A 100 -12.30 16.73 8.78
CA THR A 100 -12.96 16.16 7.61
C THR A 100 -14.14 17.05 7.18
N LEU A 101 -14.51 16.95 5.90
CA LEU A 101 -15.65 17.67 5.32
C LEU A 101 -17.02 17.05 5.68
N THR A 102 -17.03 15.89 6.33
CA THR A 102 -18.22 15.17 6.75
C THR A 102 -18.18 15.02 8.28
N ASN A 103 -19.31 15.10 8.99
CA ASN A 103 -19.37 15.11 10.47
C ASN A 103 -18.76 13.89 11.22
N TYR A 104 -18.01 13.02 10.56
CA TYR A 104 -17.34 11.86 11.13
C TYR A 104 -15.82 12.05 11.11
N PRO A 105 -15.10 11.80 12.22
CA PRO A 105 -13.65 11.94 12.28
C PRO A 105 -12.95 10.81 11.50
N VAL A 106 -11.97 11.19 10.68
CA VAL A 106 -10.99 10.28 10.06
C VAL A 106 -9.74 10.29 10.92
N PHE A 107 -9.08 9.15 11.10
CA PHE A 107 -7.93 9.00 11.99
C PHE A 107 -6.66 8.70 11.21
N ARG A 108 -5.52 9.28 11.61
CA ARG A 108 -4.24 8.91 11.01
C ARG A 108 -3.81 7.54 11.53
N LEU A 109 -3.92 6.51 10.69
CA LEU A 109 -3.52 5.15 11.04
C LEU A 109 -2.00 5.03 11.18
N GLY A 110 -1.27 5.61 10.24
CA GLY A 110 0.19 5.59 10.26
C GLY A 110 0.81 5.87 8.90
N LEU A 111 1.99 5.29 8.72
CA LEU A 111 2.76 5.31 7.48
C LEU A 111 2.66 3.95 6.82
N TYR A 112 2.79 3.94 5.49
CA TYR A 112 3.02 2.71 4.75
C TYR A 112 4.21 2.82 3.81
N ASP A 113 4.81 1.68 3.55
CA ASP A 113 5.80 1.46 2.51
C ASP A 113 5.36 0.29 1.62
N LEU A 114 5.43 0.47 0.30
CA LEU A 114 5.30 -0.59 -0.70
C LEU A 114 6.69 -0.90 -1.25
N LYS A 115 7.21 -2.07 -0.89
CA LYS A 115 8.51 -2.56 -1.32
C LYS A 115 8.34 -3.53 -2.48
N TYR A 116 9.32 -3.53 -3.37
CA TYR A 116 9.52 -4.59 -4.34
C TYR A 116 10.82 -5.32 -4.04
N THR A 117 10.85 -6.61 -4.34
CA THR A 117 12.07 -7.41 -4.46
C THR A 117 12.17 -7.87 -5.90
N ASP A 118 13.26 -7.52 -6.57
CA ASP A 118 13.51 -7.94 -7.94
C ASP A 118 13.93 -9.42 -8.03
N PRO A 119 13.99 -10.02 -9.24
CA PRO A 119 14.41 -11.42 -9.41
C PRO A 119 15.85 -11.71 -8.97
N SER A 120 16.68 -10.67 -8.80
CA SER A 120 18.06 -10.78 -8.31
C SER A 120 18.15 -10.67 -6.78
N GLY A 121 17.02 -10.45 -6.09
CA GLY A 121 16.95 -10.29 -4.65
C GLY A 121 17.17 -8.86 -4.14
N ASN A 122 17.30 -7.86 -5.02
CA ASN A 122 17.43 -6.47 -4.59
C ASN A 122 16.08 -5.95 -4.12
N VAL A 123 16.08 -5.30 -2.96
CA VAL A 123 14.88 -4.70 -2.38
C VAL A 123 14.89 -3.19 -2.63
N GLY A 124 13.79 -2.67 -3.17
CA GLY A 124 13.56 -1.25 -3.36
C GLY A 124 12.19 -0.81 -2.85
N TYR A 125 11.99 0.50 -2.83
CA TYR A 125 10.73 1.14 -2.42
C TYR A 125 10.05 1.72 -3.65
N LEU A 126 8.78 1.40 -3.84
CA LEU A 126 7.97 1.88 -4.97
C LEU A 126 7.06 3.03 -4.54
N LEU A 127 6.32 2.85 -3.45
CA LEU A 127 5.41 3.85 -2.89
C LEU A 127 5.58 4.00 -1.39
N GLU A 128 5.34 5.20 -0.91
CA GLU A 128 5.22 5.49 0.51
C GLU A 128 4.13 6.54 0.76
N GLY A 129 3.68 6.63 2.00
CA GLY A 129 2.81 7.73 2.39
C GLY A 129 2.04 7.48 3.67
N ILE A 130 0.97 8.25 3.83
CA ILE A 130 0.12 8.21 5.02
C ILE A 130 -1.10 7.35 4.73
N VAL A 131 -1.42 6.46 5.66
CA VAL A 131 -2.70 5.76 5.69
C VAL A 131 -3.59 6.41 6.73
N SER A 132 -4.82 6.71 6.33
CA SER A 132 -5.88 7.16 7.23
C SER A 132 -6.98 6.10 7.33
N LEU A 133 -7.68 6.07 8.47
CA LEU A 133 -8.79 5.17 8.74
C LEU A 133 -10.06 6.00 8.91
N ASP A 134 -11.07 5.71 8.09
CA ASP A 134 -12.44 6.19 8.21
C ASP A 134 -13.26 5.11 8.92
N PRO A 135 -13.57 5.27 10.24
CA PRO A 135 -14.31 4.27 10.99
C PRO A 135 -15.76 4.22 10.51
N ARG A 136 -16.24 3.02 10.20
CA ARG A 136 -17.63 2.77 9.84
C ARG A 136 -18.23 1.78 10.82
N THR A 137 -19.55 1.83 10.99
CA THR A 137 -20.27 0.78 11.70
C THR A 137 -20.10 -0.52 10.92
N THR A 138 -19.36 -1.45 11.49
CA THR A 138 -19.21 -2.81 10.97
C THR A 138 -20.55 -3.53 11.12
N VAL A 139 -20.99 -4.23 10.07
CA VAL A 139 -22.17 -5.12 10.10
C VAL A 139 -21.79 -6.54 10.45
#